data_AF-G7NYT1-F1
#
_entry.id   AF-G7NYT1-F1
#
_cell.length_a   1.000
_cell.length_b   1.000
_cell.length_c   1.000
_cell.angle_alpha   90.00
_cell.angle_beta   90.00
_cell.angle_gamma   90.00
#
_symmetry.space_group_name_H-M   'P 1'
#
loop_
_entity.id
_entity.type
_entity.pdbx_description
1 polymer ?
#
loop_
_entity_poly.entity_id
_entity_poly.type
_entity_poly.pdbx_seq_one_letter_code
_entity_poly.pdbx_strand_id
1 'polypeptide(L)'
;HWYRCLHGDENSEVWRSLCARSLAEEALRTDILCNLPSYKAKIRAFQHAFSTNDCSRNVYIKKNGFTLHRNPIAQSTDGARTKIGFSEGRHAWEVWWEGPLGTVAVIGIATKRAPMQCQGYVALLGSDDQSWGWNLVDNNLLHNGEVNGSFPQCNNAPKYQIGERIRVILDMEDKTLAFERGYEFLGVAFRGLPKVCLYPAVSAVYGNTEVTLVYLGKPLDG
;
A
#
# COMPACT_ATOMS: atom_id res chain seq x y z
N HIS A 1 17.86 -19.38 -25.51
CA HIS A 1 17.06 -20.36 -24.74
C HIS A 1 16.61 -19.79 -23.40
N TRP A 2 17.53 -19.39 -22.50
CA TRP A 2 17.22 -18.82 -21.17
C TRP A 2 16.35 -17.55 -21.21
N TYR A 3 16.58 -16.66 -22.17
CA TYR A 3 15.79 -15.42 -22.32
C TYR A 3 14.30 -15.72 -22.53
N ARG A 4 13.99 -16.75 -23.32
CA ARG A 4 12.60 -17.18 -23.56
C ARG A 4 11.97 -17.84 -22.33
N CYS A 5 12.76 -18.54 -21.52
CA CYS A 5 12.28 -19.14 -20.26
C CYS A 5 12.00 -18.10 -19.16
N LEU A 6 12.76 -17.01 -19.11
CA LEU A 6 12.59 -15.93 -18.12
C LEU A 6 11.59 -14.86 -18.57
N HIS A 7 11.53 -14.57 -19.87
CA HIS A 7 10.73 -13.47 -20.42
C HIS A 7 9.54 -13.91 -21.28
N GLY A 8 9.51 -15.17 -21.75
CA GLY A 8 8.47 -15.66 -22.66
C GLY A 8 7.28 -16.33 -21.96
N ASP A 9 7.49 -16.99 -20.83
CA ASP A 9 6.43 -17.60 -20.01
C ASP A 9 6.61 -17.22 -18.54
N GLU A 10 5.72 -16.35 -18.04
CA GLU A 10 5.74 -15.89 -16.65
C GLU A 10 5.23 -16.93 -15.65
N ASN A 11 4.71 -18.05 -16.15
CA ASN A 11 4.25 -19.21 -15.39
C ASN A 11 5.13 -20.45 -15.57
N SER A 12 6.31 -20.30 -16.16
CA SER A 12 7.25 -21.41 -16.35
C SER A 12 7.65 -22.08 -15.02
N GLU A 13 8.14 -23.32 -15.10
CA GLU A 13 8.58 -24.09 -13.92
C GLU A 13 9.63 -23.35 -13.10
N VAL A 14 10.46 -22.51 -13.74
CA VAL A 14 11.46 -21.66 -13.07
C VAL A 14 10.77 -20.67 -12.12
N TRP A 15 9.77 -19.94 -12.62
CA TRP A 15 9.02 -18.98 -11.80
C TRP A 15 8.19 -19.68 -10.73
N ARG A 16 7.57 -20.82 -11.06
CA ARG A 16 6.83 -21.62 -10.08
C ARG A 16 7.73 -22.11 -8.94
N SER A 17 8.90 -22.64 -9.26
CA SER A 17 9.89 -23.11 -8.28
C SER A 17 10.41 -21.95 -7.42
N LEU A 18 10.74 -20.81 -8.04
CA LEU A 18 11.16 -19.62 -7.31
C LEU A 18 10.06 -19.13 -6.38
N CYS A 19 8.82 -19.08 -6.85
CA CYS A 19 7.65 -18.68 -6.06
C CYS A 19 7.48 -19.57 -4.82
N ALA A 20 7.57 -20.90 -4.98
CA ALA A 20 7.47 -21.85 -3.87
C ALA A 20 8.62 -21.74 -2.86
N ARG A 21 9.80 -21.28 -3.28
CA ARG A 21 10.98 -21.09 -2.41
C ARG A 21 10.99 -19.73 -1.70
N SER A 22 10.48 -18.69 -2.36
CA SER A 22 10.59 -17.31 -1.87
C SER A 22 9.36 -16.85 -1.08
N LEU A 23 8.17 -17.33 -1.41
CA LEU A 23 6.94 -16.94 -0.74
C LEU A 23 6.55 -17.98 0.31
N ALA A 24 5.93 -17.51 1.40
CA ALA A 24 5.32 -18.39 2.37
C ALA A 24 4.16 -19.17 1.73
N GLU A 25 4.02 -20.43 2.13
CA GLU A 25 2.94 -21.30 1.65
C GLU A 25 1.54 -20.72 1.93
N GLU A 26 1.38 -20.04 3.07
CA GLU A 26 0.15 -19.32 3.43
C GLU A 26 -0.23 -18.29 2.36
N ALA A 27 0.70 -17.44 1.93
CA ALA A 27 0.44 -16.42 0.90
C ALA A 27 0.03 -17.02 -0.46
N LEU A 28 0.45 -18.25 -0.76
CA LEU A 28 0.11 -18.95 -2.00
C LEU A 28 -1.23 -19.70 -1.93
N ARG A 29 -1.68 -20.05 -0.72
CA ARG A 29 -2.91 -20.80 -0.48
C ARG A 29 -4.12 -19.91 -0.16
N THR A 30 -3.88 -18.68 0.28
CA THR A 30 -4.94 -17.68 0.54
C THR A 30 -5.22 -16.82 -0.70
N ASP A 31 -6.20 -15.91 -0.58
CA ASP A 31 -6.63 -14.98 -1.60
C ASP A 31 -5.76 -13.71 -1.69
N ILE A 32 -4.70 -13.57 -0.87
CA ILE A 32 -3.81 -12.40 -0.87
C ILE A 32 -3.28 -12.10 -2.27
N LEU A 33 -2.90 -13.15 -3.02
CA LEU A 33 -2.28 -13.03 -4.34
C LEU A 33 -3.22 -13.41 -5.49
N CYS A 34 -4.54 -13.42 -5.26
CA CYS A 34 -5.52 -13.87 -6.26
C CYS A 34 -5.58 -12.99 -7.51
N ASN A 35 -5.28 -11.69 -7.38
CA ASN A 35 -5.31 -10.73 -8.49
C ASN A 35 -4.00 -10.69 -9.30
N LEU A 36 -3.02 -11.55 -8.98
CA LEU A 36 -1.75 -11.63 -9.71
C LEU A 36 -1.78 -12.78 -10.73
N PRO A 37 -1.63 -12.51 -12.03
CA PRO A 37 -1.89 -13.49 -13.10
C PRO A 37 -0.79 -14.54 -13.27
N SER A 38 0.40 -14.32 -12.69
CA SER A 38 1.56 -15.18 -12.92
C SER A 38 2.43 -15.39 -11.68
N TYR A 39 3.20 -16.48 -11.65
CA TYR A 39 4.21 -16.72 -10.60
C TYR A 39 5.27 -15.62 -10.56
N LYS A 40 5.67 -15.10 -11.72
CA LYS A 40 6.58 -13.95 -11.80
C LYS A 40 5.95 -12.69 -11.19
N ALA A 41 4.66 -12.43 -11.44
CA ALA A 41 3.96 -11.31 -10.82
C ALA A 41 3.89 -11.46 -9.29
N LYS A 42 3.68 -12.68 -8.77
CA LYS A 42 3.70 -12.98 -7.33
C LYS A 42 5.08 -12.72 -6.69
N ILE A 43 6.16 -13.13 -7.35
CA ILE A 43 7.53 -12.81 -6.93
C ILE A 43 7.78 -11.30 -6.93
N ARG A 44 7.37 -10.61 -8.01
CA ARG A 44 7.48 -9.15 -8.10
C ARG A 44 6.71 -8.48 -6.95
N ALA A 45 5.48 -8.90 -6.68
CA ALA A 45 4.71 -8.35 -5.58
C ALA A 45 5.43 -8.50 -4.23
N PHE A 46 6.04 -9.66 -3.97
CA PHE A 46 6.80 -9.91 -2.75
C PHE A 46 8.05 -9.01 -2.61
N GLN A 47 8.72 -8.69 -3.71
CA GLN A 47 9.85 -7.75 -3.73
C GLN A 47 9.41 -6.31 -3.38
N HIS A 48 8.18 -5.94 -3.72
CA HIS A 48 7.59 -4.64 -3.43
C HIS A 48 6.75 -4.60 -2.15
N ALA A 49 6.66 -5.69 -1.38
CA ALA A 49 5.88 -5.74 -0.15
C ALA A 49 6.46 -4.83 0.97
N PHE A 50 5.81 -4.79 2.13
CA PHE A 50 6.29 -4.03 3.28
C PHE A 50 7.72 -4.38 3.68
N SER A 51 8.49 -3.36 4.08
CA SER A 51 9.83 -3.53 4.62
C SER A 51 9.78 -3.84 6.11
N THR A 52 10.49 -4.89 6.54
CA THR A 52 10.70 -5.18 7.96
C THR A 52 11.66 -4.19 8.65
N ASN A 53 12.43 -3.44 7.86
CA ASN A 53 13.44 -2.50 8.34
C ASN A 53 12.98 -1.04 8.21
N ASP A 54 11.76 -0.80 7.72
CA ASP A 54 11.23 0.54 7.49
C ASP A 54 9.76 0.63 7.92
N CYS A 55 9.54 0.33 9.20
CA CYS A 55 8.27 0.37 9.89
C CYS A 55 8.45 0.83 11.34
N SER A 56 7.35 1.23 12.00
CA SER A 56 7.34 1.48 13.44
C SER A 56 7.87 0.27 14.21
N ARG A 57 8.49 0.51 15.37
CA ARG A 57 8.89 -0.54 16.32
C ARG A 57 7.70 -1.31 16.91
N ASN A 58 6.49 -0.74 16.83
CA ASN A 58 5.27 -1.38 17.34
C ASN A 58 4.55 -2.21 16.25
N VAL A 59 5.18 -2.33 15.08
CA VAL A 59 4.68 -3.09 13.94
C VAL A 59 5.66 -4.22 13.62
N TYR A 60 5.13 -5.34 13.15
CA TYR A 60 5.91 -6.36 12.48
C TYR A 60 5.20 -6.84 11.20
N ILE A 61 5.96 -7.37 10.26
CA ILE A 61 5.40 -7.97 9.04
C ILE A 61 5.18 -9.47 9.30
N LYS A 62 3.96 -9.96 9.05
CA LYS A 62 3.60 -11.37 9.23
C LYS A 62 4.43 -12.27 8.34
N LYS A 63 4.45 -13.57 8.66
CA LYS A 63 5.19 -14.59 7.92
C LYS A 63 4.81 -14.66 6.42
N ASN A 64 3.58 -14.29 6.08
CA ASN A 64 3.14 -14.20 4.69
C ASN A 64 3.91 -13.13 3.87
N GLY A 65 4.53 -12.15 4.54
CA GLY A 65 5.38 -11.11 3.96
C GLY A 65 4.66 -9.90 3.36
N PHE A 66 3.32 -9.91 3.30
CA PHE A 66 2.49 -8.86 2.71
C PHE A 66 1.67 -8.09 3.74
N THR A 67 1.45 -8.70 4.90
CA THR A 67 0.57 -8.16 5.93
C THR A 67 1.38 -7.56 7.06
N LEU A 68 1.16 -6.28 7.31
CA LEU A 68 1.56 -5.58 8.52
C LEU A 68 0.63 -5.98 9.66
N HIS A 69 1.17 -6.28 10.83
CA HIS A 69 0.44 -6.41 12.08
C HIS A 69 0.91 -5.33 13.06
N ARG A 70 -0.04 -4.61 13.66
CA ARG A 70 0.26 -3.59 14.68
C ARG A 70 -0.03 -4.12 16.08
N ASN A 71 0.97 -4.10 16.96
CA ASN A 71 0.82 -4.47 18.36
C ASN A 71 -0.17 -3.52 19.09
N PRO A 72 -0.87 -3.98 20.14
CA PRO A 72 -1.88 -3.20 20.85
C PRO A 72 -1.26 -2.16 21.80
N ILE A 73 -0.63 -1.14 21.21
CA ILE A 73 0.02 -0.04 21.93
C ILE A 73 -0.93 1.16 22.00
N ALA A 74 -1.21 1.63 23.20
CA ALA A 74 -2.03 2.83 23.43
C ALA A 74 -1.28 4.11 23.06
N GLN A 75 -2.01 5.16 22.69
CA GLN A 75 -1.48 6.50 22.41
C GLN A 75 -0.29 6.50 21.43
N SER A 76 -0.41 5.70 20.37
CA SER A 76 0.62 5.56 19.34
C SER A 76 -0.04 5.45 17.96
N THR A 77 0.53 6.12 16.97
CA THR A 77 0.24 5.89 15.56
C THR A 77 1.47 5.28 14.91
N ASP A 78 1.27 4.22 14.15
CA ASP A 78 2.34 3.36 13.67
C ASP A 78 2.16 3.10 12.18
N GLY A 79 3.22 3.29 11.41
CA GLY A 79 3.21 3.11 9.96
C GLY A 79 4.30 2.19 9.46
N ALA A 80 4.23 1.91 8.17
CA ALA A 80 5.26 1.17 7.44
C ALA A 80 5.32 1.62 5.98
N ARG A 81 6.52 1.50 5.40
CA ARG A 81 6.79 1.66 3.97
C ARG A 81 7.09 0.33 3.32
N THR A 82 6.89 0.26 2.01
CA THR A 82 7.38 -0.85 1.18
C THR A 82 8.89 -0.86 1.06
N LYS A 83 9.43 -2.00 0.65
CA LYS A 83 10.88 -2.20 0.40
C LYS A 83 11.41 -1.29 -0.71
N ILE A 84 10.59 -1.07 -1.74
CA ILE A 84 10.96 -0.34 -2.96
C ILE A 84 10.06 0.88 -3.08
N GLY A 85 10.68 2.02 -3.39
CA GLY A 85 10.01 3.26 -3.76
C GLY A 85 10.23 3.56 -5.24
N PHE A 86 9.45 4.49 -5.76
CA PHE A 86 9.34 4.79 -7.18
C PHE A 86 9.77 6.23 -7.46
N SER A 87 10.58 6.42 -8.49
CA SER A 87 11.03 7.76 -8.95
C SER A 87 10.58 8.09 -10.38
N GLU A 88 10.05 7.11 -11.09
CA GLU A 88 9.65 7.19 -12.50
C GLU A 88 8.54 6.17 -12.78
N GLY A 89 7.84 6.31 -13.91
CA GLY A 89 6.83 5.36 -14.36
C GLY A 89 5.51 5.41 -13.57
N ARG A 90 4.66 4.42 -13.86
CA ARG A 90 3.31 4.28 -13.29
C ARG A 90 3.20 2.96 -12.56
N HIS A 91 2.64 3.03 -11.35
CA HIS A 91 2.68 1.95 -10.38
C HIS A 91 1.33 1.76 -9.70
N ALA A 92 0.90 0.52 -9.58
CA ALA A 92 -0.35 0.17 -8.91
C ALA A 92 -0.14 -0.90 -7.84
N TRP A 93 -0.83 -0.76 -6.72
CA TRP A 93 -0.91 -1.76 -5.65
C TRP A 93 -2.29 -1.76 -5.02
N GLU A 94 -2.67 -2.89 -4.42
CA GLU A 94 -3.86 -3.02 -3.58
C GLU A 94 -3.49 -2.91 -2.11
N VAL A 95 -4.38 -2.33 -1.32
CA VAL A 95 -4.29 -2.26 0.13
C VAL A 95 -5.66 -2.52 0.77
N TRP A 96 -5.70 -3.28 1.85
CA TRP A 96 -6.92 -3.54 2.62
C TRP A 96 -6.64 -3.80 4.10
N TRP A 97 -7.64 -3.51 4.93
CA TRP A 97 -7.66 -3.79 6.36
C TRP A 97 -8.48 -5.06 6.63
N GLU A 98 -7.93 -5.96 7.44
CA GLU A 98 -8.61 -7.20 7.86
C GLU A 98 -9.33 -7.04 9.21
N GLY A 99 -9.30 -5.84 9.79
CA GLY A 99 -9.96 -5.52 11.05
C GLY A 99 -10.39 -4.05 11.16
N PRO A 100 -10.82 -3.60 12.35
CA PRO A 100 -11.25 -2.23 12.55
C PRO A 100 -10.15 -1.22 12.22
N LEU A 101 -10.57 -0.10 11.62
CA LEU A 101 -9.68 1.04 11.32
C LEU A 101 -9.22 1.76 12.60
N GLY A 102 -10.08 1.80 13.62
CA GLY A 102 -9.91 2.68 14.77
C GLY A 102 -10.34 4.11 14.47
N THR A 103 -9.75 5.08 15.17
CA THR A 103 -10.05 6.51 14.98
C THR A 103 -9.34 7.10 13.79
N VAL A 104 -8.23 6.51 13.33
CA VAL A 104 -7.44 6.98 12.20
C VAL A 104 -6.81 5.80 11.46
N ALA A 105 -7.01 5.74 10.14
CA ALA A 105 -6.36 4.77 9.27
C ALA A 105 -6.07 5.42 7.92
N VAL A 106 -4.79 5.51 7.57
CA VAL A 106 -4.34 6.29 6.41
C VAL A 106 -3.59 5.39 5.44
N ILE A 107 -3.96 5.49 4.17
CA ILE A 107 -3.22 4.91 3.04
C ILE A 107 -2.59 6.03 2.22
N GLY A 108 -1.41 5.79 1.66
CA GLY A 108 -0.81 6.79 0.80
C GLY A 108 0.61 6.49 0.39
N ILE A 109 1.40 7.54 0.28
CA ILE A 109 2.80 7.49 -0.11
C ILE A 109 3.64 8.41 0.78
N ALA A 110 4.91 8.07 0.92
CA ALA A 110 5.84 8.83 1.74
C ALA A 110 7.24 8.85 1.13
N THR A 111 8.01 9.90 1.39
CA THR A 111 9.45 9.87 1.18
C THR A 111 10.12 9.02 2.26
N LYS A 112 11.41 8.72 2.08
CA LYS A 112 12.22 8.03 3.09
C LYS A 112 12.36 8.83 4.40
N ARG A 113 12.14 10.15 4.36
CA ARG A 113 12.29 11.05 5.51
C ARG A 113 11.06 11.10 6.40
N ALA A 114 9.89 10.71 5.90
CA ALA A 114 8.67 10.76 6.70
C ALA A 114 8.78 9.85 7.94
N PRO A 115 8.31 10.28 9.12
CA PRO A 115 8.29 9.44 10.31
C PRO A 115 7.30 8.28 10.14
N MET A 116 7.67 7.09 10.62
CA MET A 116 6.78 5.91 10.63
C MET A 116 6.18 5.63 12.01
N GLN A 117 6.36 6.53 12.97
CA GLN A 117 5.78 6.42 14.30
C GLN A 117 5.62 7.81 14.92
N CYS A 118 4.52 8.04 15.63
CA CYS A 118 4.36 9.22 16.49
C CYS A 118 3.48 8.91 17.71
N GLN A 119 3.55 9.77 18.71
CA GLN A 119 2.70 9.69 19.89
C GLN A 119 1.28 10.20 19.59
N GLY A 120 0.28 9.58 20.21
CA GLY A 120 -1.13 9.90 20.06
C GLY A 120 -1.80 9.17 18.89
N TYR A 121 -3.12 9.37 18.77
CA TYR A 121 -3.93 8.85 17.67
C TYR A 121 -4.13 9.95 16.64
N VAL A 122 -3.21 10.05 15.68
CA VAL A 122 -3.18 11.15 14.70
C VAL A 122 -3.00 10.59 13.30
N ALA A 123 -3.31 11.40 12.30
CA ALA A 123 -3.05 11.02 10.92
C ALA A 123 -1.59 11.28 10.56
N LEU A 124 -0.75 10.27 10.80
CA LEU A 124 0.70 10.34 10.60
C LEU A 124 1.07 10.58 9.13
N LEU A 125 0.48 9.82 8.20
CA LEU A 125 0.69 10.10 6.77
C LEU A 125 -0.09 11.36 6.38
N GLY A 126 0.64 12.36 5.90
CA GLY A 126 0.14 13.69 5.59
C GLY A 126 0.35 14.72 6.71
N SER A 127 0.92 14.33 7.86
CA SER A 127 1.19 15.28 8.95
C SER A 127 2.32 16.27 8.66
N ASP A 128 3.10 16.02 7.62
CA ASP A 128 4.22 16.83 7.16
C ASP A 128 4.28 16.91 5.63
N ASP A 129 5.29 17.60 5.12
CA ASP A 129 5.57 17.74 3.69
C ASP A 129 6.24 16.50 3.07
N GLN A 130 6.52 15.45 3.87
CA GLN A 130 7.20 14.23 3.45
C GLN A 130 6.22 13.09 3.11
N SER A 131 4.92 13.29 3.28
CA SER A 131 3.91 12.26 3.05
C SER A 131 2.57 12.81 2.54
N TRP A 132 1.83 11.96 1.83
CA TRP A 132 0.50 12.24 1.29
C TRP A 132 -0.40 11.06 1.66
N GLY A 133 -1.56 11.34 2.27
CA GLY A 133 -2.40 10.31 2.84
C GLY A 133 -3.89 10.54 2.63
N TRP A 134 -4.65 9.47 2.41
CA TRP A 134 -6.10 9.45 2.48
C TRP A 134 -6.53 8.73 3.75
N ASN A 135 -7.15 9.48 4.69
CA ASN A 135 -7.73 8.92 5.90
C ASN A 135 -9.09 8.28 5.59
N LEU A 136 -9.15 6.96 5.74
CA LEU A 136 -10.31 6.12 5.41
C LEU A 136 -11.47 6.25 6.42
N VAL A 137 -11.23 6.81 7.61
CA VAL A 137 -12.26 6.96 8.66
C VAL A 137 -13.20 8.12 8.37
N ASP A 138 -12.61 9.25 7.97
CA ASP A 138 -13.29 10.53 7.77
C ASP A 138 -13.30 10.98 6.30
N ASN A 139 -12.73 10.18 5.40
CA ASN A 139 -12.65 10.48 3.97
C ASN A 139 -11.94 11.81 3.67
N ASN A 140 -10.82 12.06 4.35
CA ASN A 140 -10.04 13.29 4.19
C ASN A 140 -8.69 13.03 3.53
N LEU A 141 -8.29 13.90 2.61
CA LEU A 141 -6.94 13.96 2.07
C LEU A 141 -6.05 14.81 2.97
N LEU A 142 -4.83 14.36 3.18
CA LEU A 142 -3.89 14.89 4.16
C LEU A 142 -2.52 15.10 3.53
N HIS A 143 -1.98 16.31 3.69
CA HIS A 143 -0.61 16.65 3.32
C HIS A 143 -0.19 17.93 4.04
N ASN A 144 1.10 18.05 4.38
CA ASN A 144 1.65 19.26 5.01
C ASN A 144 0.97 19.65 6.33
N GLY A 145 0.45 18.67 7.08
CA GLY A 145 -0.27 18.91 8.33
C GLY A 145 -1.68 19.45 8.16
N GLU A 146 -2.17 19.54 6.92
CA GLU A 146 -3.47 20.13 6.57
C GLU A 146 -4.41 19.09 5.98
N VAL A 147 -5.72 19.38 6.08
CA VAL A 147 -6.78 18.63 5.41
C VAL A 147 -7.03 19.27 4.04
N ASN A 148 -6.66 18.57 2.98
CA ASN A 148 -6.74 19.04 1.59
C ASN A 148 -8.09 18.75 0.93
N GLY A 149 -9.14 18.58 1.73
CA GLY A 149 -10.51 18.31 1.30
C GLY A 149 -10.95 16.86 1.45
N SER A 150 -12.24 16.63 1.19
CA SER A 150 -12.87 15.31 1.25
C SER A 150 -12.61 14.50 -0.02
N PHE A 151 -12.46 13.19 0.13
CA PHE A 151 -12.29 12.24 -0.97
C PHE A 151 -12.97 10.90 -0.68
N PRO A 152 -13.69 10.29 -1.64
CA PRO A 152 -13.93 10.77 -3.02
C PRO A 152 -14.77 12.05 -3.09
N GLN A 153 -14.63 12.81 -4.19
CA GLN A 153 -15.43 14.02 -4.43
C GLN A 153 -16.83 13.66 -4.94
N CYS A 154 -17.66 13.10 -4.06
CA CYS A 154 -19.06 12.81 -4.36
C CYS A 154 -19.97 13.04 -3.14
N ASN A 155 -21.25 13.25 -3.40
CA ASN A 155 -22.24 13.37 -2.33
C ASN A 155 -22.36 12.04 -1.58
N ASN A 156 -22.27 12.10 -0.24
CA ASN A 156 -22.31 10.92 0.62
C ASN A 156 -21.28 9.85 0.24
N ALA A 157 -20.03 10.28 0.06
CA ALA A 157 -18.89 9.40 -0.18
C ALA A 157 -18.93 8.17 0.77
N PRO A 158 -18.98 6.94 0.23
CA PRO A 158 -19.09 5.76 1.05
C PRO A 158 -17.86 5.62 1.96
N LYS A 159 -18.10 5.18 3.19
CA LYS A 159 -17.01 4.82 4.11
C LYS A 159 -16.40 3.49 3.69
N TYR A 160 -15.11 3.35 3.99
CA TYR A 160 -14.39 2.10 3.81
C TYR A 160 -15.09 0.93 4.53
N GLN A 161 -15.22 -0.20 3.84
CA GLN A 161 -15.73 -1.45 4.40
C GLN A 161 -14.57 -2.38 4.72
N ILE A 162 -14.58 -3.03 5.89
CA ILE A 162 -13.52 -3.98 6.28
C ILE A 162 -13.40 -5.10 5.22
N GLY A 163 -12.17 -5.38 4.79
CA GLY A 163 -11.87 -6.34 3.73
C GLY A 163 -11.98 -5.80 2.30
N GLU A 164 -12.48 -4.57 2.13
CA GLU A 164 -12.52 -3.92 0.81
C GLU A 164 -11.10 -3.60 0.34
N ARG A 165 -10.80 -3.92 -0.93
CA ARG A 165 -9.50 -3.65 -1.54
C ARG A 165 -9.54 -2.31 -2.25
N ILE A 166 -8.69 -1.40 -1.79
CA ILE A 166 -8.43 -0.13 -2.47
C ILE A 166 -7.21 -0.31 -3.35
N ARG A 167 -7.35 -0.04 -4.65
CA ARG A 167 -6.21 0.08 -5.53
C ARG A 167 -5.70 1.51 -5.47
N VAL A 168 -4.38 1.66 -5.34
CA VAL A 168 -3.69 2.94 -5.38
C VAL A 168 -2.89 3.00 -6.67
N ILE A 169 -2.98 4.12 -7.39
CA ILE A 169 -2.27 4.37 -8.63
C ILE A 169 -1.37 5.58 -8.43
N LEU A 170 -0.06 5.36 -8.47
CA LEU A 170 0.96 6.39 -8.45
C LEU A 170 1.47 6.61 -9.88
N ASP A 171 1.36 7.84 -10.35
CA ASP A 171 1.90 8.29 -11.60
C ASP A 171 3.05 9.27 -11.35
N MET A 172 4.30 8.84 -11.57
CA MET A 172 5.48 9.69 -11.39
C MET A 172 5.72 10.61 -12.59
N GLU A 173 5.11 10.35 -13.74
CA GLU A 173 5.23 11.16 -14.95
C GLU A 173 4.29 12.37 -14.86
N ASP A 174 2.99 12.11 -14.62
CA ASP A 174 1.97 13.14 -14.42
C ASP A 174 1.93 13.69 -12.99
N LYS A 175 2.72 13.09 -12.08
CA LYS A 175 2.86 13.48 -10.67
C LYS A 175 1.53 13.45 -9.92
N THR A 176 0.83 12.33 -10.02
CA THR A 176 -0.49 12.14 -9.40
C THR A 176 -0.57 10.91 -8.52
N LEU A 177 -1.44 10.96 -7.51
CA LEU A 177 -1.88 9.80 -6.75
C LEU A 177 -3.40 9.68 -6.88
N ALA A 178 -3.87 8.55 -7.34
CA ALA A 178 -5.28 8.24 -7.53
C ALA A 178 -5.67 6.93 -6.83
N PHE A 179 -6.97 6.75 -6.65
CA PHE A 179 -7.51 5.57 -5.97
C PHE A 179 -8.65 4.95 -6.77
N GLU A 180 -8.75 3.63 -6.72
CA GLU A 180 -9.87 2.85 -7.24
C GLU A 180 -10.40 1.92 -6.17
N ARG A 181 -11.68 1.58 -6.30
CA ARG A 181 -12.38 0.69 -5.39
C ARG A 181 -13.17 -0.32 -6.21
N GLY A 182 -12.73 -1.57 -6.17
CA GLY A 182 -13.20 -2.57 -7.14
C GLY A 182 -12.85 -2.16 -8.58
N TYR A 183 -13.88 -1.86 -9.37
CA TYR A 183 -13.75 -1.37 -10.75
C TYR A 183 -14.11 0.11 -10.91
N GLU A 184 -14.32 0.82 -9.79
CA GLU A 184 -14.70 2.24 -9.77
C GLU A 184 -13.47 3.12 -9.57
N PHE A 185 -13.19 4.01 -10.52
CA PHE A 185 -12.18 5.05 -10.37
C PHE A 185 -12.71 6.18 -9.48
N LEU A 186 -12.06 6.41 -8.34
CA LEU A 186 -12.52 7.40 -7.35
C LEU A 186 -12.03 8.81 -7.63
N GLY A 187 -11.12 8.97 -8.59
CA GLY A 187 -10.51 10.25 -8.93
C GLY A 187 -9.05 10.37 -8.51
N VAL A 188 -8.44 11.47 -8.94
CA VAL A 188 -7.08 11.86 -8.52
C VAL A 188 -7.17 12.61 -7.20
N ALA A 189 -6.54 12.07 -6.16
CA ALA A 189 -6.49 12.68 -4.83
C ALA A 189 -5.41 13.75 -4.72
N PHE A 190 -4.20 13.47 -5.22
CA PHE A 190 -3.07 14.40 -5.13
C PHE A 190 -2.50 14.69 -6.51
N ARG A 191 -2.08 15.94 -6.72
CA ARG A 191 -1.44 16.43 -7.94
C ARG A 191 -0.17 17.20 -7.58
N GLY A 192 0.74 17.29 -8.53
CA GLY A 192 1.99 18.04 -8.34
C GLY A 192 2.95 17.35 -7.37
N LEU A 193 2.88 16.01 -7.27
CA LEU A 193 3.83 15.23 -6.48
C LEU A 193 5.29 15.59 -6.83
N PRO A 194 6.19 15.63 -5.83
CA PRO A 194 7.58 15.99 -6.07
C PRO A 194 8.32 14.91 -6.88
N LYS A 195 9.34 15.33 -7.63
CA LYS A 195 10.26 14.43 -8.35
C LYS A 195 11.28 13.82 -7.39
N VAL A 196 10.81 13.01 -6.45
CA VAL A 196 11.62 12.27 -5.47
C VAL A 196 11.17 10.82 -5.43
N CYS A 197 11.97 9.95 -4.80
CA CYS A 197 11.57 8.57 -4.57
C CYS A 197 10.43 8.49 -3.53
N LEU A 198 9.28 7.96 -3.95
CA LEU A 198 8.07 7.82 -3.14
C LEU A 198 7.76 6.35 -2.88
N TYR A 199 7.51 6.02 -1.63
CA TYR A 199 7.24 4.67 -1.16
C TYR A 199 5.75 4.55 -0.82
N PRO A 200 5.05 3.52 -1.32
CA PRO A 200 3.78 3.11 -0.75
C PRO A 200 3.88 2.97 0.77
N ALA A 201 2.91 3.55 1.47
CA ALA A 201 2.91 3.62 2.92
C ALA A 201 1.50 3.52 3.51
N VAL A 202 1.42 3.02 4.73
CA VAL A 202 0.20 3.03 5.56
C VAL A 202 0.51 3.51 6.97
N SER A 203 -0.48 4.03 7.68
CA SER A 203 -0.42 4.27 9.13
C SER A 203 -1.72 3.90 9.83
N ALA A 204 -1.64 3.29 11.00
CA ALA A 204 -2.77 2.80 11.76
C ALA A 204 -2.62 3.06 13.27
N VAL A 205 -3.76 3.13 13.96
CA VAL A 205 -3.84 3.35 15.42
C VAL A 205 -4.51 2.20 16.17
N TYR A 206 -5.25 1.34 15.49
CA TYR A 206 -6.01 0.26 16.12
C TYR A 206 -5.08 -0.89 16.55
N GLY A 207 -5.28 -1.41 17.76
CA GLY A 207 -4.48 -2.53 18.28
C GLY A 207 -4.86 -3.85 17.61
N ASN A 208 -3.87 -4.69 17.30
CA ASN A 208 -4.03 -5.96 16.59
C ASN A 208 -4.61 -5.82 15.17
N THR A 209 -4.59 -4.61 14.59
CA THR A 209 -5.05 -4.43 13.22
C THR A 209 -4.03 -5.01 12.24
N GLU A 210 -4.56 -5.54 11.14
CA GLU A 210 -3.78 -6.14 10.08
C GLU A 210 -4.08 -5.43 8.76
N VAL A 211 -3.02 -5.06 8.06
CA VAL A 211 -3.08 -4.30 6.80
C VAL A 211 -2.25 -5.03 5.78
N THR A 212 -2.86 -5.45 4.68
CA THR A 212 -2.17 -6.17 3.61
C THR A 212 -1.95 -5.24 2.42
N LEU A 213 -0.76 -5.29 1.83
CA LEU A 213 -0.41 -4.53 0.63
C LEU A 213 0.19 -5.46 -0.44
N VAL A 214 -0.36 -5.40 -1.65
CA VAL A 214 0.08 -6.23 -2.78
C VAL A 214 0.33 -5.38 -4.02
N TYR A 215 1.58 -5.35 -4.46
CA TYR A 215 1.96 -4.64 -5.68
C TYR A 215 1.53 -5.39 -6.94
N LEU A 216 0.83 -4.70 -7.84
CA LEU A 216 0.25 -5.27 -9.05
C LEU A 216 1.20 -5.11 -10.26
N GLY A 217 1.92 -3.99 -10.32
CA GLY A 217 2.77 -3.63 -11.46
C GLY A 217 2.36 -2.30 -12.06
N LYS A 218 2.58 -2.15 -13.37
CA LYS A 218 2.04 -1.01 -14.12
C LYS A 218 0.50 -1.12 -14.16
N PRO A 219 -0.25 -0.04 -13.88
CA PRO A 219 -1.70 -0.05 -14.04
C PRO A 219 -2.07 -0.39 -15.49
N LEU A 220 -3.15 -1.16 -15.64
CA LEU A 220 -3.81 -1.35 -16.93
C LEU A 220 -4.74 -0.15 -17.08
N ASP A 221 -4.36 0.83 -17.89
CA ASP A 221 -5.30 1.90 -18.25
C ASP A 221 -6.43 1.30 -19.09
N GLY A 222 -7.65 1.81 -18.91
CA GLY A 222 -8.74 1.59 -19.86
C GLY A 222 -8.43 2.19 -21.23
#